data_AF-A0A1J3FBE1-F1
#
_entry.id   AF-A0A1J3FBE1-F1
#
_cell.length_a   1.000
_cell.length_b   1.000
_cell.length_c   1.000
_cell.angle_alpha   90.00
_cell.angle_beta   90.00
_cell.angle_gamma   90.00
#
_symmetry.space_group_name_H-M   'P 1'
#
loop_
_entity.id
_entity.type
_entity.pdbx_description
1 polymer ?
#
loop_
_entity_poly.entity_id
_entity_poly.type
_entity_poly.pdbx_seq_one_letter_code
_entity_poly.pdbx_strand_id
1 'polypeptide(L)'
;SLDVTKKCLVGEGWSPVFAATQIQDALQRAAVDSNSQVGSILQVLRTKEMPPTFFRTNKFTTAFQEIVDAYGVAKYQEANPTVFTIVTFPFLFAVMFGDWGHGICLLLATMYLILREKKFSSQKLGDIMEMAFGGRYVIFMMSLFSIYTGFIYNEFFSIPYPLFASSAYDCRDTACSEATTIGLIKTRDTYPFGVDPVWRGTRSELPFLNSLKMKMSILLGVSQMNLGIIMSFFNAKFFKSSVNVWFQFVPQMIFLNCLFGYLSVLI
;
A
#
# COMPACT_ATOMS: atom_id res chain seq x y z
N SER A 1 20.03 -34.69 13.51
CA SER A 1 21.16 -35.43 14.11
C SER A 1 21.13 -36.86 13.59
N LEU A 2 22.30 -37.48 13.39
CA LEU A 2 22.38 -38.88 12.95
C LEU A 2 22.35 -39.74 14.21
N ASP A 3 21.29 -40.52 14.41
CA ASP A 3 21.25 -41.46 15.53
C ASP A 3 22.20 -42.62 15.16
N VAL A 4 23.37 -42.70 15.79
CA VAL A 4 24.41 -43.66 15.41
C VAL A 4 24.00 -45.10 15.79
N THR A 5 22.98 -45.25 16.63
CA THR A 5 22.50 -46.51 17.19
C THR A 5 21.43 -47.22 16.36
N LYS A 6 20.76 -46.50 15.45
CA LYS A 6 19.80 -47.06 14.46
C LYS A 6 20.13 -46.40 13.13
N LYS A 7 20.16 -47.11 12.00
CA LYS A 7 20.39 -46.53 10.67
C LYS A 7 19.23 -45.60 10.23
N CYS A 8 18.89 -44.59 11.03
CA CYS A 8 17.75 -43.70 10.92
C CYS A 8 18.24 -42.25 11.07
N LEU A 9 17.70 -41.37 10.21
CA LEU A 9 17.99 -39.95 10.25
C LEU A 9 16.91 -39.24 11.07
N VAL A 10 17.33 -38.39 12.00
CA VAL A 10 16.42 -37.51 12.75
C VAL A 10 16.59 -36.09 12.22
N GLY A 11 15.51 -35.53 11.68
CA GLY A 11 15.43 -34.16 11.20
C GLY A 11 14.40 -33.37 11.99
N GLU A 12 14.77 -32.15 12.39
CA GLU A 12 13.87 -31.19 13.03
C GLU A 12 13.65 -30.02 12.07
N GLY A 13 12.42 -29.51 12.02
CA GLY A 13 12.07 -28.43 11.09
C GLY A 13 10.74 -27.79 11.42
N TRP A 14 10.58 -26.56 10.95
CA TRP A 14 9.35 -25.80 11.09
C TRP A 14 8.35 -26.17 10.00
N SER A 15 7.11 -26.43 10.38
CA SER A 15 6.00 -26.68 9.47
C SER A 15 4.78 -25.89 9.89
N PRO A 16 4.02 -25.30 8.95
CA PRO A 16 2.76 -24.67 9.29
C PRO A 16 1.75 -25.73 9.76
N VAL A 17 1.01 -25.41 10.82
CA VAL A 17 0.06 -26.33 11.49
C VAL A 17 -0.95 -26.95 10.51
N PHE A 18 -1.40 -26.20 9.51
CA PHE A 18 -2.36 -26.69 8.51
C PHE A 18 -1.78 -27.71 7.52
N ALA A 19 -0.45 -27.75 7.33
CA ALA A 19 0.20 -28.67 6.40
C ALA A 19 0.64 -29.98 7.08
N ALA A 20 0.45 -30.10 8.40
CA ALA A 20 0.84 -31.29 9.14
C ALA A 20 0.21 -32.57 8.58
N THR A 21 -1.08 -32.52 8.22
CA THR A 21 -1.78 -33.66 7.60
C THR A 21 -1.23 -33.99 6.22
N GLN A 22 -0.95 -32.97 5.40
CA GLN A 22 -0.38 -33.16 4.06
C GLN A 22 1.02 -33.79 4.11
N ILE A 23 1.83 -33.38 5.09
CA ILE A 23 3.16 -33.97 5.32
C ILE A 23 3.02 -35.42 5.77
N GLN A 24 2.10 -35.73 6.69
CA GLN A 24 1.87 -37.08 7.14
C GLN A 24 1.41 -38.01 6.01
N ASP A 25 0.50 -37.55 5.15
CA ASP A 25 0.06 -38.31 3.97
C ASP A 25 1.20 -38.54 2.97
N ALA A 26 2.01 -37.52 2.70
CA ALA A 26 3.18 -37.64 1.83
C ALA A 26 4.22 -38.61 2.39
N LEU A 27 4.45 -38.59 3.70
CA LEU A 27 5.35 -39.50 4.41
C LEU A 27 4.85 -40.95 4.39
N GLN A 28 3.53 -41.16 4.49
CA GLN A 28 2.92 -42.49 4.37
C GLN A 28 3.03 -43.03 2.93
N ARG A 29 2.74 -42.21 1.92
CA ARG A 29 2.92 -42.60 0.51
C ARG A 29 4.36 -42.99 0.20
N ALA A 30 5.31 -42.18 0.64
CA ALA A 30 6.74 -42.48 0.46
C ALA A 30 7.17 -43.78 1.15
N ALA A 31 6.59 -44.12 2.32
CA ALA A 31 6.87 -45.37 3.02
C ALA A 31 6.33 -46.59 2.24
N VAL A 32 5.13 -46.47 1.66
CA VAL A 32 4.53 -47.51 0.81
C VAL A 32 5.34 -47.69 -0.48
N ASP A 33 5.69 -46.61 -1.16
CA ASP A 33 6.43 -46.65 -2.44
C ASP A 33 7.85 -47.21 -2.28
N SER A 34 8.50 -46.94 -1.14
CA SER A 34 9.84 -47.47 -0.83
C SER A 34 9.84 -48.91 -0.32
N ASN A 35 8.67 -49.53 -0.16
CA ASN A 35 8.49 -50.87 0.39
C ASN A 35 9.22 -51.08 1.74
N SER A 36 9.34 -49.99 2.52
CA SER A 36 10.02 -49.99 3.82
C SER A 36 9.10 -50.58 4.88
N GLN A 37 9.59 -51.54 5.66
CA GLN A 37 8.88 -52.06 6.84
C GLN A 37 8.83 -51.06 8.00
N VAL A 38 9.71 -50.03 7.97
CA VAL A 38 9.77 -48.99 9.00
C VAL A 38 8.95 -47.79 8.51
N GLY A 39 7.85 -47.51 9.22
CA GLY A 39 7.03 -46.34 8.98
C GLY A 39 7.77 -45.04 9.34
N SER A 40 7.52 -43.99 8.57
CA SER A 40 7.95 -42.63 8.87
C SER A 40 7.19 -42.11 10.10
N ILE A 41 7.93 -41.63 11.11
CA ILE A 41 7.36 -41.11 12.35
C ILE A 41 7.41 -39.58 12.29
N LEU A 42 6.24 -38.93 12.29
CA LEU A 42 6.12 -37.49 12.46
C LEU A 42 5.71 -37.19 13.91
N GLN A 43 6.59 -36.55 14.67
CA GLN A 43 6.30 -36.15 16.04
C GLN A 43 6.28 -34.62 16.16
N VAL A 44 5.19 -34.08 16.71
CA VAL A 44 5.08 -32.65 17.00
C VAL A 44 5.84 -32.34 18.28
N LEU A 45 6.97 -31.63 18.15
CA LEU A 45 7.77 -31.17 19.27
C LEU A 45 7.26 -29.81 19.77
N ARG A 46 7.14 -29.65 21.09
CA ARG A 46 6.84 -28.35 21.72
C ARG A 46 8.15 -27.68 22.10
N THR A 47 8.46 -26.56 21.45
CA THR A 47 9.64 -25.74 21.75
C THR A 47 9.23 -24.35 22.25
N LYS A 48 10.15 -23.67 22.94
CA LYS A 48 10.02 -22.26 23.35
C LYS A 48 10.67 -21.31 22.33
N GLU A 49 11.35 -21.84 21.32
CA GLU A 49 11.94 -21.04 20.26
C GLU A 49 10.88 -20.31 19.43
N MET A 50 11.23 -19.13 18.91
CA MET A 50 10.31 -18.35 18.07
C MET A 50 10.19 -19.01 16.69
N PRO A 51 8.98 -19.46 16.29
CA PRO A 51 8.77 -20.02 14.96
C PRO A 51 8.94 -18.94 13.87
N PRO A 52 9.27 -19.34 12.64
CA PRO A 52 9.31 -18.44 11.50
C PRO A 52 7.92 -17.92 11.12
N THR A 53 7.87 -16.71 10.59
CA THR A 53 6.64 -16.10 10.07
C THR A 53 6.42 -16.54 8.62
N PHE A 54 5.19 -16.96 8.30
CA PHE A 54 4.81 -17.34 6.94
C PHE A 54 3.49 -16.67 6.56
N PHE A 55 3.52 -15.85 5.51
CA PHE A 55 2.34 -15.22 4.94
C PHE A 55 1.91 -15.95 3.67
N ARG A 56 0.63 -16.34 3.60
CA ARG A 56 0.04 -16.86 2.37
C ARG A 56 -0.25 -15.70 1.43
N THR A 57 0.59 -15.52 0.42
CA THR A 57 0.40 -14.51 -0.61
C THR A 57 -0.32 -15.09 -1.82
N ASN A 58 -1.10 -14.27 -2.50
CA ASN A 58 -1.63 -14.56 -3.83
C ASN A 58 -0.81 -13.76 -4.87
N LYS A 59 -1.05 -14.00 -6.16
CA LYS A 59 -0.35 -13.32 -7.26
C LYS A 59 -0.35 -11.78 -7.15
N PHE A 60 -1.38 -11.21 -6.52
CA PHE A 60 -1.55 -9.77 -6.35
C PHE A 60 -0.77 -9.25 -5.14
N THR A 61 -0.85 -9.93 -3.99
CA THR A 61 -0.23 -9.49 -2.73
C THR A 61 1.25 -9.81 -2.64
N THR A 62 1.77 -10.74 -3.45
CA THR A 62 3.20 -11.13 -3.41
C THR A 62 4.11 -9.92 -3.58
N ALA A 63 3.87 -9.08 -4.59
CA ALA A 63 4.71 -7.91 -4.85
C ALA A 63 4.70 -6.91 -3.67
N PHE A 64 3.53 -6.67 -3.07
CA PHE A 64 3.43 -5.80 -1.90
C PHE A 64 4.11 -6.42 -0.67
N GLN A 65 4.04 -7.74 -0.51
CA GLN A 65 4.70 -8.44 0.57
C GLN A 65 6.22 -8.36 0.45
N GLU A 66 6.76 -8.57 -0.76
CA GLU A 66 8.21 -8.45 -1.03
C GLU A 66 8.73 -7.05 -0.70
N ILE A 67 7.98 -5.99 -1.03
CA ILE A 67 8.33 -4.61 -0.69
C ILE A 67 8.41 -4.42 0.83
N VAL A 68 7.47 -5.00 1.58
CA VAL A 68 7.44 -4.91 3.04
C VAL A 68 8.56 -5.75 3.68
N ASP A 69 8.75 -6.98 3.21
CA ASP A 69 9.75 -7.91 3.73
C ASP A 69 11.18 -7.41 3.46
N ALA A 70 11.38 -6.62 2.40
CA ALA A 70 12.65 -5.93 2.13
C ALA A 70 13.05 -4.93 3.22
N TYR A 71 12.10 -4.35 3.94
CA TYR A 71 12.38 -3.51 5.12
C TYR A 71 12.68 -4.35 6.36
N GLY A 72 11.91 -5.43 6.55
CA GLY A 72 12.13 -6.38 7.63
C GLY A 72 10.99 -7.38 7.76
N VAL A 73 11.34 -8.60 8.15
CA VAL A 73 10.36 -9.67 8.35
C VAL A 73 9.64 -9.47 9.69
N ALA A 74 8.30 -9.48 9.66
CA ALA A 74 7.46 -9.33 10.85
C ALA A 74 7.65 -10.49 11.84
N LYS A 75 7.44 -10.21 13.14
CA LYS A 75 7.51 -11.24 14.18
C LYS A 75 6.37 -12.25 14.04
N TYR A 76 6.54 -13.41 14.65
CA TYR A 76 5.53 -14.44 14.62
C TYR A 76 4.20 -13.96 15.21
N GLN A 77 3.12 -14.11 14.45
CA GLN A 77 1.77 -13.64 14.78
C GLN A 77 1.62 -12.12 14.97
N GLU A 78 2.57 -11.33 14.48
CA GLU A 78 2.43 -9.88 14.40
C GLU A 78 1.48 -9.49 13.24
N ALA A 79 0.74 -8.40 13.41
CA ALA A 79 -0.12 -7.88 12.36
C ALA A 79 0.68 -7.50 11.11
N ASN A 80 0.28 -8.03 9.95
CA ASN A 80 0.97 -7.80 8.69
C ASN A 80 0.67 -6.40 8.14
N PRO A 81 1.66 -5.50 8.00
CA PRO A 81 1.43 -4.16 7.47
C PRO A 81 1.08 -4.18 5.96
N THR A 82 1.44 -5.24 5.23
CA THR A 82 1.19 -5.37 3.78
C THR A 82 -0.27 -5.16 3.41
N VAL A 83 -1.22 -5.56 4.29
CA VAL A 83 -2.66 -5.40 4.04
C VAL A 83 -3.03 -3.93 3.83
N PHE A 84 -2.43 -3.02 4.59
CA PHE A 84 -2.65 -1.58 4.43
C PHE A 84 -1.82 -1.01 3.29
N THR A 85 -0.57 -1.46 3.16
CA THR A 85 0.36 -1.03 2.11
C THR A 85 -0.22 -1.23 0.71
N ILE A 86 -1.02 -2.27 0.47
CA ILE A 86 -1.72 -2.50 -0.81
C ILE A 86 -2.49 -1.26 -1.30
N VAL A 87 -3.07 -0.48 -0.38
CA VAL A 87 -3.86 0.71 -0.70
C VAL A 87 -3.07 1.98 -0.43
N THR A 88 -2.44 2.09 0.75
CA THR A 88 -1.80 3.33 1.18
C THR A 88 -0.57 3.67 0.35
N PHE A 89 0.24 2.69 -0.04
CA PHE A 89 1.43 2.95 -0.85
C PHE A 89 1.07 3.50 -2.24
N PRO A 90 0.19 2.84 -3.03
CA PRO A 90 -0.25 3.40 -4.31
C PRO A 90 -0.98 4.74 -4.19
N PHE A 91 -1.77 4.94 -3.13
CA PHE A 91 -2.48 6.19 -2.90
C PHE A 91 -1.53 7.36 -2.61
N LEU A 92 -0.53 7.17 -1.74
CA LEU A 92 0.46 8.21 -1.45
C LEU A 92 1.31 8.53 -2.67
N PHE A 93 1.68 7.52 -3.45
CA PHE A 93 2.32 7.72 -4.75
C PHE A 93 1.45 8.60 -5.66
N ALA A 94 0.16 8.33 -5.75
CA ALA A 94 -0.77 9.08 -6.57
C ALA A 94 -0.95 10.55 -6.14
N VAL A 95 -0.88 10.84 -4.84
CA VAL A 95 -0.92 12.24 -4.34
C VAL A 95 0.31 13.03 -4.82
N MET A 96 1.47 12.35 -4.97
CA MET A 96 2.69 12.93 -5.51
C MET A 96 2.70 13.01 -7.04
N PHE A 97 2.17 11.99 -7.72
CA PHE A 97 2.14 11.83 -9.18
C PHE A 97 0.75 12.13 -9.77
N GLY A 98 0.06 13.13 -9.23
CA GLY A 98 -1.35 13.40 -9.50
C GLY A 98 -1.64 14.03 -10.87
N ASP A 99 -1.41 13.27 -11.95
CA ASP A 99 -1.77 13.63 -13.33
C ASP A 99 -2.48 12.44 -13.99
N TRP A 100 -3.70 12.66 -14.45
CA TRP A 100 -4.50 11.57 -15.00
C TRP A 100 -4.10 11.18 -16.44
N GLY A 101 -3.45 12.07 -17.19
CA GLY A 101 -2.86 11.75 -18.49
C GLY A 101 -1.65 10.83 -18.37
N HIS A 102 -0.71 11.17 -17.48
CA HIS A 102 0.42 10.30 -17.17
C HIS A 102 -0.04 8.98 -16.50
N GLY A 103 -1.06 9.05 -15.64
CA GLY A 103 -1.70 7.89 -15.04
C GLY A 103 -2.27 6.92 -16.10
N ILE A 104 -2.92 7.42 -17.15
CA ILE A 104 -3.41 6.60 -18.28
C ILE A 104 -2.25 5.92 -19.02
N CYS A 105 -1.15 6.62 -19.27
CA CYS A 105 0.03 6.02 -19.90
C CYS A 105 0.60 4.85 -19.08
N LEU A 106 0.72 5.02 -17.75
CA LEU A 106 1.14 3.96 -16.85
C LEU A 106 0.15 2.79 -16.79
N LEU A 107 -1.16 3.10 -16.82
CA LEU A 107 -2.22 2.09 -16.84
C LEU A 107 -2.12 1.24 -18.11
N LEU A 108 -1.96 1.86 -19.29
CA LEU A 108 -1.82 1.16 -20.57
C LEU A 108 -0.57 0.28 -20.60
N ALA A 109 0.57 0.81 -20.15
CA ALA A 109 1.82 0.06 -20.08
C ALA A 109 1.69 -1.16 -19.17
N THR A 110 1.07 -1.00 -18.00
CA THR A 110 0.91 -2.08 -17.04
C THR A 110 -0.14 -3.10 -17.48
N MET A 111 -1.23 -2.64 -18.09
CA MET A 111 -2.25 -3.52 -18.65
C MET A 111 -1.66 -4.43 -19.74
N TYR A 112 -0.73 -3.91 -20.56
CA TYR A 112 0.01 -4.73 -21.52
C TYR A 112 0.84 -5.84 -20.85
N LEU A 113 1.49 -5.56 -19.71
CA LEU A 113 2.23 -6.57 -18.93
C LEU A 113 1.31 -7.64 -18.34
N ILE A 114 0.14 -7.24 -17.82
CA ILE A 114 -0.85 -8.16 -17.23
C ILE A 114 -1.46 -9.05 -18.31
N LEU A 115 -1.84 -8.50 -19.47
CA LEU A 115 -2.43 -9.28 -20.57
C LEU A 115 -1.45 -10.33 -21.13
N ARG A 116 -0.14 -10.05 -21.09
CA ARG A 116 0.90 -10.97 -21.58
C ARG A 116 1.60 -11.76 -20.47
N GLU A 117 0.99 -11.87 -19.28
CA GLU A 117 1.56 -12.54 -18.11
C GLU A 117 2.08 -13.96 -18.43
N LYS A 118 1.30 -14.78 -19.15
CA LYS A 118 1.70 -16.15 -19.50
C LYS A 118 2.96 -16.22 -20.37
N LYS A 119 3.11 -15.27 -21.30
CA LYS A 119 4.26 -15.23 -22.22
C LYS A 119 5.52 -14.76 -21.49
N PHE A 120 5.40 -13.72 -20.68
CA PHE A 120 6.52 -13.18 -19.92
C PHE A 120 6.95 -14.11 -18.77
N SER A 121 6.02 -14.83 -18.14
CA SER A 121 6.36 -15.80 -17.08
C SER A 121 7.21 -16.98 -17.57
N SER A 122 7.24 -17.28 -18.87
CA SER A 122 8.03 -18.39 -19.44
C SER A 122 9.37 -17.94 -20.01
N GLN A 123 9.61 -16.63 -20.13
CA GLN A 123 10.82 -16.08 -20.70
C GLN A 123 11.74 -15.58 -19.58
N LYS A 124 13.06 -15.62 -19.80
CA LYS A 124 13.99 -14.87 -18.96
C LYS A 124 13.96 -13.42 -19.40
N LEU A 125 13.43 -12.54 -18.55
CA LEU A 125 13.48 -11.10 -18.75
C LEU A 125 14.82 -10.58 -18.22
N GLY A 126 15.27 -9.40 -18.67
CA GLY A 126 16.41 -8.73 -18.06
C GLY A 126 16.02 -8.10 -16.71
N ASP A 127 17.00 -7.86 -15.83
CA ASP A 127 16.82 -7.48 -14.42
C ASP A 127 15.77 -6.36 -14.20
N ILE A 128 15.84 -5.28 -14.99
CA ILE A 128 14.91 -4.14 -14.88
C ILE A 128 13.48 -4.55 -15.24
N MET A 129 13.34 -5.34 -16.30
CA MET A 129 12.04 -5.77 -16.81
C MET A 129 11.43 -6.85 -15.90
N GLU A 130 12.26 -7.70 -15.29
CA GLU A 130 11.84 -8.66 -14.27
C GLU A 130 11.30 -7.94 -13.03
N MET A 131 11.99 -6.90 -12.55
CA MET A 131 11.52 -6.07 -11.43
C MET A 131 10.18 -5.40 -11.76
N ALA A 132 10.05 -4.81 -12.95
CA ALA A 132 8.80 -4.19 -13.40
C ALA A 132 7.65 -5.21 -13.54
N PHE A 133 7.97 -6.43 -14.01
CA PHE A 133 7.00 -7.51 -14.13
C PHE A 133 6.56 -8.06 -12.76
N GLY A 134 7.49 -8.22 -11.82
CA GLY A 134 7.21 -8.57 -10.42
C GLY A 134 6.26 -7.56 -9.79
N GLY A 135 6.54 -6.27 -9.97
CA GLY A 135 5.74 -5.15 -9.46
C GLY A 135 4.48 -4.80 -10.26
N ARG A 136 4.08 -5.58 -11.28
CA ARG A 136 2.98 -5.20 -12.21
C ARG A 136 1.68 -4.82 -11.50
N TYR A 137 1.28 -5.53 -10.45
CA TYR A 137 0.05 -5.20 -9.71
C TYR A 137 0.19 -3.93 -8.85
N VAL A 138 1.41 -3.62 -8.40
CA VAL A 138 1.72 -2.37 -7.69
C VAL A 138 1.61 -1.19 -8.65
N ILE A 139 2.22 -1.29 -9.84
CA ILE A 139 2.16 -0.23 -10.87
C ILE A 139 0.72 -0.03 -11.36
N PHE A 140 -0.04 -1.11 -11.47
CA PHE A 140 -1.45 -1.04 -11.84
C PHE A 140 -2.26 -0.23 -10.81
N MET A 141 -2.12 -0.54 -9.52
CA MET A 141 -2.80 0.23 -8.47
C MET A 141 -2.32 1.69 -8.43
N MET A 142 -1.01 1.94 -8.59
CA MET A 142 -0.44 3.30 -8.67
C MET A 142 -1.07 4.11 -9.81
N SER A 143 -1.26 3.49 -10.98
CA SER A 143 -1.88 4.15 -12.13
C SER A 143 -3.36 4.49 -11.89
N LEU A 144 -4.13 3.59 -11.28
CA LEU A 144 -5.54 3.84 -10.96
C LEU A 144 -5.72 4.98 -9.96
N PHE A 145 -4.92 4.99 -8.89
CA PHE A 145 -4.98 6.08 -7.92
C PHE A 145 -4.47 7.39 -8.51
N SER A 146 -3.44 7.37 -9.37
CA SER A 146 -2.91 8.57 -10.05
C SER A 146 -3.95 9.19 -11.00
N ILE A 147 -4.74 8.37 -11.68
CA ILE A 147 -5.90 8.85 -12.47
C ILE A 147 -6.93 9.52 -11.55
N TYR A 148 -7.27 8.89 -10.43
CA TYR A 148 -8.21 9.45 -9.45
C TYR A 148 -7.73 10.79 -8.87
N THR A 149 -6.49 10.88 -8.40
CA THR A 149 -5.93 12.13 -7.85
C THR A 149 -5.71 13.17 -8.95
N GLY A 150 -5.37 12.76 -10.16
CA GLY A 150 -5.27 13.65 -11.32
C GLY A 150 -6.61 14.30 -11.69
N PHE A 151 -7.73 13.58 -11.55
CA PHE A 151 -9.06 14.17 -11.69
C PHE A 151 -9.38 15.15 -10.54
N ILE A 152 -8.93 14.87 -9.31
CA ILE A 152 -9.10 15.80 -8.18
C ILE A 152 -8.29 17.09 -8.40
N TYR A 153 -7.05 16.99 -8.87
CA TYR A 153 -6.23 18.15 -9.18
C TYR A 153 -6.65 18.84 -10.48
N ASN A 154 -7.42 18.15 -11.32
CA ASN A 154 -7.85 18.60 -12.64
C ASN A 154 -6.65 18.96 -13.56
N GLU A 155 -5.64 18.07 -13.59
CA GLU A 155 -4.43 18.25 -14.38
C GLU A 155 -4.28 17.11 -15.41
N PHE A 156 -4.35 17.45 -16.71
CA PHE A 156 -4.06 16.54 -17.83
C PHE A 156 -2.86 17.07 -18.62
N PHE A 157 -1.68 16.46 -18.48
CA PHE A 157 -0.46 16.97 -19.14
C PHE A 157 -0.27 18.49 -18.92
N SER A 158 -0.47 18.93 -17.67
CA SER A 158 -0.44 20.34 -17.24
C SER A 158 -1.58 21.25 -17.76
N ILE A 159 -2.58 20.70 -18.47
CA ILE A 159 -3.73 21.45 -19.00
C ILE A 159 -5.00 21.12 -18.17
N PRO A 160 -5.79 22.12 -17.72
CA PRO A 160 -7.05 21.89 -17.02
C PRO A 160 -8.21 21.57 -17.99
N TYR A 161 -9.19 20.80 -17.52
CA TYR A 161 -10.41 20.54 -18.28
C TYR A 161 -11.68 20.89 -17.47
N PRO A 162 -12.64 21.65 -18.02
CA PRO A 162 -13.93 21.90 -17.38
C PRO A 162 -14.88 20.70 -17.58
N LEU A 163 -14.61 19.59 -16.86
CA LEU A 163 -15.32 18.32 -17.04
C LEU A 163 -16.72 18.27 -16.41
N PHE A 164 -16.91 18.87 -15.24
CA PHE A 164 -18.11 18.63 -14.41
C PHE A 164 -19.08 19.82 -14.38
N ALA A 165 -18.56 21.04 -14.45
CA ALA A 165 -19.37 22.25 -14.43
C ALA A 165 -18.61 23.42 -15.09
N SER A 166 -19.26 24.56 -15.22
CA SER A 166 -18.54 25.82 -15.41
C SER A 166 -17.81 26.22 -14.13
N SER A 167 -16.79 27.06 -14.27
CA SER A 167 -16.04 27.60 -13.13
C SER A 167 -16.94 28.38 -12.17
N ALA A 168 -16.61 28.33 -10.88
CA ALA A 168 -17.22 29.12 -9.82
C ALA A 168 -16.90 30.62 -9.97
N TYR A 169 -15.79 30.89 -10.64
CA TYR A 169 -15.21 32.20 -10.85
C TYR A 169 -15.50 32.68 -12.27
N ASP A 170 -16.00 33.91 -12.37
CA ASP A 170 -16.34 34.55 -13.65
C ASP A 170 -15.87 36.01 -13.63
N CYS A 171 -15.67 36.58 -14.81
CA CYS A 171 -15.32 37.99 -14.98
C CYS A 171 -16.58 38.80 -15.25
N ARG A 172 -16.81 39.87 -14.50
CA ARG A 172 -17.99 40.73 -14.64
C ARG A 172 -17.95 41.65 -15.86
N ASP A 173 -16.74 42.03 -16.31
CA ASP A 173 -16.51 42.89 -17.48
C ASP A 173 -15.73 42.15 -18.58
N THR A 174 -16.03 42.46 -19.85
CA THR A 174 -15.29 41.95 -21.02
C THR A 174 -13.83 42.43 -21.07
N ALA A 175 -13.47 43.46 -20.30
CA ALA A 175 -12.12 44.02 -20.17
C ALA A 175 -11.22 43.28 -19.15
N CYS A 176 -11.72 42.23 -18.50
CA CYS A 176 -11.01 41.47 -17.47
C CYS A 176 -9.72 40.79 -17.99
N SER A 177 -9.58 40.61 -19.31
CA SER A 177 -8.35 40.14 -19.93
C SER A 177 -7.15 41.08 -19.70
N GLU A 178 -7.39 42.37 -19.44
CA GLU A 178 -6.35 43.39 -19.20
C GLU A 178 -6.35 43.92 -17.75
N ALA A 179 -7.31 43.51 -16.93
CA ALA A 179 -7.45 44.01 -15.56
C ALA A 179 -6.41 43.36 -14.63
N THR A 180 -5.36 44.11 -14.30
CA THR A 180 -4.31 43.70 -13.34
C THR A 180 -4.73 43.84 -11.88
N THR A 181 -5.84 44.54 -11.59
CA THR A 181 -6.22 45.00 -10.24
C THR A 181 -7.50 44.36 -9.68
N ILE A 182 -8.47 43.99 -10.51
CA ILE A 182 -9.74 43.36 -10.08
C ILE A 182 -9.70 41.91 -10.56
N GLY A 183 -9.42 40.98 -9.64
CA GLY A 183 -9.36 39.56 -9.94
C GLY A 183 -10.73 38.94 -10.21
N LEU A 184 -10.74 37.64 -10.54
CA LEU A 184 -11.98 36.89 -10.75
C LEU A 184 -12.87 36.90 -9.50
N ILE A 185 -14.18 37.08 -9.69
CA ILE A 185 -15.15 37.13 -8.61
C ILE A 185 -15.92 35.81 -8.58
N LYS A 186 -16.13 35.26 -7.38
CA LYS A 186 -16.99 34.08 -7.21
C LYS A 186 -18.42 34.47 -7.56
N THR A 187 -18.91 33.95 -8.67
CA THR A 187 -20.23 34.28 -9.22
C THR A 187 -21.18 33.07 -9.17
N ARG A 188 -20.62 31.86 -9.16
CA ARG A 188 -21.37 30.60 -9.11
C ARG A 188 -20.98 29.79 -7.87
N ASP A 189 -21.70 28.69 -7.67
CA ASP A 189 -21.41 27.73 -6.60
C ASP A 189 -20.04 27.07 -6.80
N THR A 190 -19.50 26.51 -5.72
CA THR A 190 -18.19 25.84 -5.73
C THR A 190 -18.17 24.69 -6.73
N TYR A 191 -17.06 24.54 -7.43
CA TYR A 191 -16.86 23.47 -8.40
C TYR A 191 -17.14 22.10 -7.77
N PRO A 192 -17.96 21.24 -8.40
CA PRO A 192 -18.53 20.07 -7.73
C PRO A 192 -17.51 18.95 -7.48
N PHE A 193 -16.42 18.87 -8.26
CA PHE A 193 -15.42 17.82 -8.12
C PHE A 193 -14.02 18.31 -8.51
N GLY A 194 -13.09 18.26 -7.56
CA GLY A 194 -11.70 18.66 -7.79
C GLY A 194 -11.48 20.18 -7.77
N VAL A 195 -10.32 20.62 -8.26
CA VAL A 195 -9.93 22.03 -8.32
C VAL A 195 -10.55 22.70 -9.54
N ASP A 196 -11.05 23.93 -9.34
CA ASP A 196 -11.65 24.73 -10.42
C ASP A 196 -10.62 24.97 -11.56
N PRO A 197 -10.97 24.66 -12.82
CA PRO A 197 -10.10 24.86 -13.99
C PRO A 197 -9.52 26.28 -14.11
N VAL A 198 -10.27 27.30 -13.66
CA VAL A 198 -9.90 28.71 -13.82
C VAL A 198 -8.66 29.09 -13.04
N TRP A 199 -8.26 28.34 -12.01
CA TRP A 199 -7.04 28.66 -11.26
C TRP A 199 -5.77 28.55 -12.10
N ARG A 200 -5.77 27.68 -13.12
CA ARG A 200 -4.61 27.49 -14.00
C ARG A 200 -4.35 28.70 -14.88
N GLY A 201 -3.11 29.17 -14.88
CA GLY A 201 -2.70 30.36 -15.64
C GLY A 201 -2.99 31.69 -14.92
N THR A 202 -3.56 31.66 -13.71
CA THR A 202 -3.71 32.87 -12.88
C THR A 202 -2.43 33.18 -12.13
N ARG A 203 -2.19 34.46 -11.81
CA ARG A 203 -1.04 34.86 -10.96
C ARG A 203 -1.11 34.25 -9.55
N SER A 204 -2.32 33.94 -9.07
CA SER A 204 -2.59 33.36 -7.76
C SER A 204 -2.61 31.82 -7.75
N GLU A 205 -2.31 31.16 -8.87
CA GLU A 205 -2.31 29.70 -8.97
C GLU A 205 -1.36 29.06 -7.94
N LEU A 206 -0.09 29.44 -7.98
CA LEU A 206 0.96 28.89 -7.13
C LEU A 206 0.68 29.08 -5.63
N PRO A 207 0.36 30.28 -5.12
CA PRO A 207 0.07 30.44 -3.70
C PRO A 207 -1.16 29.66 -3.25
N PHE A 208 -2.20 29.54 -4.09
CA PHE A 208 -3.40 28.76 -3.77
C PHE A 208 -3.11 27.26 -3.74
N LEU A 209 -2.54 26.70 -4.82
CA LEU A 209 -2.26 25.27 -4.92
C LEU A 209 -1.22 24.80 -3.90
N ASN A 210 -0.21 25.64 -3.58
CA ASN A 210 0.77 25.31 -2.55
C ASN A 210 0.13 25.25 -1.16
N SER A 211 -0.76 26.21 -0.84
CA SER A 211 -1.49 26.19 0.44
C SER A 211 -2.38 24.95 0.55
N LEU A 212 -3.11 24.60 -0.52
CA LEU A 212 -3.96 23.42 -0.59
C LEU A 212 -3.15 22.13 -0.41
N LYS A 213 -2.08 21.95 -1.21
CA LYS A 213 -1.23 20.74 -1.19
C LYS A 213 -0.53 20.57 0.16
N MET A 214 -0.06 21.66 0.77
CA MET A 214 0.55 21.61 2.11
C MET A 214 -0.44 21.16 3.17
N LYS A 215 -1.65 21.77 3.21
CA LYS A 215 -2.70 21.40 4.17
C LYS A 215 -3.15 19.95 3.99
N MET A 216 -3.38 19.52 2.74
CA MET A 216 -3.73 18.14 2.41
C MET A 216 -2.64 17.15 2.85
N SER A 217 -1.37 17.46 2.61
CA SER A 217 -0.24 16.63 3.02
C SER A 217 -0.18 16.43 4.54
N ILE A 218 -0.42 17.49 5.33
CA ILE A 218 -0.49 17.41 6.79
C ILE A 218 -1.63 16.47 7.23
N LEU A 219 -2.84 16.64 6.69
CA LEU A 219 -4.00 15.81 7.03
C LEU A 219 -3.77 14.33 6.71
N LEU A 220 -3.20 14.03 5.53
CA LEU A 220 -2.87 12.67 5.11
C LEU A 220 -1.77 12.06 5.98
N GLY A 221 -0.71 12.82 6.29
CA GLY A 221 0.39 12.37 7.12
C GLY A 221 -0.07 12.03 8.55
N VAL A 222 -0.86 12.90 9.18
CA VAL A 222 -1.41 12.65 10.52
C VAL A 222 -2.35 11.44 10.53
N SER A 223 -3.16 11.28 9.48
CA SER A 223 -4.04 10.10 9.33
C SER A 223 -3.24 8.81 9.20
N GLN A 224 -2.17 8.80 8.38
CA GLN A 224 -1.31 7.63 8.19
C GLN A 224 -0.53 7.27 9.47
N MET A 225 -0.04 8.26 10.22
CA MET A 225 0.63 8.01 11.50
C MET A 225 -0.33 7.41 12.54
N ASN A 226 -1.55 7.93 12.63
CA ASN A 226 -2.58 7.38 13.52
C ASN A 226 -2.91 5.92 13.17
N LEU A 227 -2.99 5.57 11.88
CA LEU A 227 -3.20 4.18 11.44
C LEU A 227 -2.09 3.25 11.97
N GLY A 228 -0.83 3.69 11.95
CA GLY A 228 0.30 2.93 12.50
C GLY A 228 0.20 2.70 14.01
N ILE A 229 -0.22 3.71 14.78
CA ILE A 229 -0.41 3.59 16.24
C ILE A 229 -1.59 2.66 16.57
N ILE A 230 -2.67 2.72 15.78
CA ILE A 230 -3.82 1.81 15.92
C ILE A 230 -3.41 0.35 15.68
N MET A 231 -2.51 0.10 14.71
CA MET A 231 -1.96 -1.25 14.49
C MET A 231 -1.17 -1.77 15.70
N SER A 232 -0.39 -0.90 16.34
CA SER A 232 0.31 -1.23 17.59
C SER A 232 -0.66 -1.64 18.71
N PHE A 233 -1.81 -0.97 18.82
CA PHE A 233 -2.86 -1.36 19.77
C PHE A 233 -3.41 -2.76 19.50
N PHE A 234 -3.72 -3.09 18.24
CA PHE A 234 -4.22 -4.42 17.90
C PHE A 234 -3.19 -5.52 18.21
N ASN A 235 -1.91 -5.27 17.96
CA ASN A 235 -0.82 -6.16 18.36
C ASN A 235 -0.76 -6.33 19.88
N ALA A 236 -0.76 -5.24 20.65
CA ALA A 236 -0.70 -5.30 22.11
C ALA A 236 -1.90 -6.05 22.71
N LYS A 237 -3.10 -5.87 22.13
CA LYS A 237 -4.31 -6.60 22.52
C LYS A 237 -4.22 -8.09 22.19
N PHE A 238 -3.70 -8.45 21.01
CA PHE A 238 -3.50 -9.85 20.59
C PHE A 238 -2.53 -10.59 21.52
N PHE A 239 -1.39 -9.99 21.84
CA PHE A 239 -0.39 -10.55 22.76
C PHE A 239 -0.74 -10.41 24.25
N LYS A 240 -1.91 -9.85 24.59
CA LYS A 240 -2.39 -9.62 25.96
C LYS A 240 -1.41 -8.82 26.84
N SER A 241 -0.62 -7.92 26.23
CA SER A 241 0.31 -7.07 26.94
C SER A 241 -0.37 -5.78 27.38
N SER A 242 -1.05 -5.82 28.52
CA SER A 242 -1.70 -4.63 29.11
C SER A 242 -0.73 -3.49 29.40
N VAL A 243 0.55 -3.81 29.67
CA VAL A 243 1.62 -2.83 29.89
C VAL A 243 1.84 -1.98 28.65
N ASN A 244 1.93 -2.60 27.47
CA ASN A 244 2.13 -1.88 26.21
C ASN A 244 0.91 -1.00 25.86
N VAL A 245 -0.29 -1.44 26.21
CA VAL A 245 -1.50 -0.62 25.97
C VAL A 245 -1.46 0.66 26.82
N TRP A 246 -1.23 0.54 28.13
CA TRP A 246 -1.30 1.68 29.04
C TRP A 246 -0.09 2.61 28.98
N PHE A 247 1.11 2.07 28.81
CA PHE A 247 2.35 2.86 28.90
C PHE A 247 2.95 3.26 27.54
N GLN A 248 2.56 2.58 26.46
CA GLN A 248 3.06 2.91 25.12
C GLN A 248 1.94 3.50 24.25
N PHE A 249 0.84 2.76 24.03
CA PHE A 249 -0.21 3.20 23.12
C PHE A 249 -0.94 4.46 23.61
N VAL A 250 -1.45 4.46 24.85
CA VAL A 250 -2.24 5.58 25.37
C VAL A 250 -1.44 6.90 25.36
N PRO A 251 -0.20 6.97 25.88
CA PRO A 251 0.59 8.19 25.82
C PRO A 251 0.91 8.64 24.40
N GLN A 252 1.26 7.71 23.49
CA GLN A 252 1.54 8.02 22.09
C GLN A 252 0.30 8.60 21.38
N MET A 253 -0.89 8.03 21.61
CA MET A 253 -2.13 8.52 21.03
C MET A 253 -2.45 9.94 21.49
N ILE A 254 -2.39 10.17 22.81
CA ILE A 254 -2.69 11.47 23.41
C ILE A 254 -1.70 12.51 22.90
N PHE A 255 -0.39 12.23 22.95
CA PHE A 255 0.63 13.17 22.51
C PHE A 255 0.48 13.56 21.04
N LEU A 256 0.31 12.57 20.14
CA LEU A 256 0.18 12.84 18.71
C LEU A 256 -1.08 13.68 18.42
N ASN A 257 -2.22 13.33 19.02
CA ASN A 257 -3.49 13.98 18.71
C ASN A 257 -3.67 15.34 19.39
N CYS A 258 -3.10 15.54 20.58
CA CYS A 258 -3.11 16.85 21.22
C CYS A 258 -2.30 17.89 20.43
N LEU A 259 -1.20 17.50 19.78
CA LEU A 259 -0.37 18.42 18.99
C LEU A 259 -0.81 18.48 17.52
N PHE A 260 -0.68 17.37 16.81
CA PHE A 260 -0.90 17.32 15.36
C PHE A 260 -2.36 17.06 14.99
N GLY A 261 -3.10 16.36 15.85
CA GLY A 261 -4.55 16.19 15.69
C GLY A 261 -5.27 17.54 15.84
N TYR A 262 -4.91 18.33 16.85
CA TYR A 262 -5.45 19.68 17.02
C TYR A 262 -5.15 20.59 15.83
N LEU A 263 -3.91 20.57 15.33
CA LEU A 263 -3.55 21.28 14.09
C LEU A 263 -4.44 20.85 12.91
N SER A 264 -4.70 19.54 12.77
CA SER A 264 -5.54 19.00 11.70
C SER A 264 -7.00 19.44 11.81
N VAL A 265 -7.52 19.67 13.02
CA VAL A 265 -8.88 20.18 13.25
C VAL A 265 -8.99 21.68 12.92
N LEU A 266 -7.90 22.44 13.06
CA LEU A 266 -7.87 23.87 12.73
C LEU A 266 -7.77 24.15 11.22
N ILE A 267 -7.26 23.18 10.45
CA ILE A 267 -7.04 23.29 9.00
C ILE A 267 -8.36 23.30 8.24
#